data_AF-A0A560VU94-F1
#
_entry.id   AF-A0A560VU94-F1
#
_cell.length_a   1.000
_cell.length_b   1.000
_cell.length_c   1.000
_cell.angle_alpha   90.00
_cell.angle_beta   90.00
_cell.angle_gamma   90.00
#
_symmetry.space_group_name_H-M   'P 1'
#
loop_
_entity.id
_entity.type
_entity.pdbx_description
1 polymer ?
#
loop_
_entity_poly.entity_id
_entity_poly.type
_entity_poly.pdbx_seq_one_letter_code
_entity_poly.pdbx_strand_id
1 'polypeptide(L)'
;MTRSRSGHLALGAFLYPTGHHIAAWRHPDTQADAGVDFRHYARLAQAAEAARFDLVFLADGVGTRGDDVDYLSRTAHSYNAQFEPITLLSALSAVTERIGLVGAA
;
A
#
# COMPACT_ATOMS: atom_id res chain seq x y z
N MET A 1 18.09 -8.43 -12.45
CA MET A 1 18.22 -7.04 -12.94
C MET A 1 17.84 -7.01 -14.41
N THR A 2 16.59 -6.65 -14.70
CA THR A 2 16.07 -6.52 -16.06
C THR A 2 16.82 -5.39 -16.77
N ARG A 3 17.33 -5.65 -17.98
CA ARG A 3 17.94 -4.63 -18.84
C ARG A 3 16.95 -3.49 -19.04
N SER A 4 17.39 -2.25 -18.80
CA SER A 4 16.63 -1.07 -19.20
C SER A 4 16.39 -1.15 -20.71
N ARG A 5 15.14 -1.39 -21.12
CA ARG A 5 14.74 -1.39 -22.52
C ARG A 5 14.52 0.06 -22.93
N SER A 6 15.21 0.51 -23.97
CA SER A 6 14.93 1.82 -24.57
C SER A 6 13.43 1.93 -24.88
N GLY A 7 12.77 2.95 -24.31
CA GLY A 7 11.33 3.18 -24.45
C GLY A 7 10.41 2.54 -23.40
N HIS A 8 10.95 1.86 -22.36
CA HIS A 8 10.12 1.38 -21.23
C HIS A 8 9.90 2.48 -20.19
N LEU A 9 8.63 2.80 -19.90
CA LEU A 9 8.25 3.63 -18.77
C LEU A 9 8.01 2.73 -17.56
N ALA A 10 8.79 2.93 -16.50
CA ALA A 10 8.58 2.20 -15.26
C ALA A 10 7.35 2.74 -14.50
N LEU A 11 6.43 1.84 -14.12
CA LEU A 11 5.22 2.17 -13.39
C LEU A 11 5.23 1.51 -12.01
N GLY A 12 5.15 2.34 -10.96
CA GLY A 12 5.05 1.91 -9.56
C GLY A 12 3.69 2.24 -8.97
N ALA A 13 3.09 1.29 -8.25
CA ALA A 13 1.85 1.50 -7.52
C ALA A 13 2.17 1.81 -6.05
N PHE A 14 2.03 3.08 -5.65
CA PHE A 14 2.11 3.47 -4.25
C PHE A 14 0.79 3.08 -3.58
N LEU A 15 0.84 2.13 -2.64
CA LEU A 15 -0.34 1.67 -1.92
C LEU A 15 -0.40 2.31 -0.54
N TYR A 16 -1.59 2.77 -0.17
CA TYR A 16 -1.91 3.32 1.14
C TYR A 16 -3.28 2.77 1.55
N PRO A 17 -3.54 2.43 2.83
CA PRO A 17 -4.68 1.62 3.25
C PRO A 17 -6.00 1.91 2.53
N THR A 18 -6.62 3.05 2.82
CA THR A 18 -7.90 3.45 2.22
C THR A 18 -7.70 4.36 1.01
N GLY A 19 -6.46 4.59 0.60
CA GLY A 19 -6.04 5.61 -0.37
C GLY A 19 -5.41 6.85 0.27
N HIS A 20 -4.82 7.72 -0.57
CA HIS A 20 -3.98 8.86 -0.14
C HIS A 20 -4.76 10.13 0.26
N HIS A 21 -6.09 10.10 0.21
CA HIS A 21 -6.89 11.22 0.66
C HIS A 21 -7.25 11.04 2.13
N ILE A 22 -7.12 12.09 2.96
CA ILE A 22 -7.33 12.04 4.42
C ILE A 22 -8.66 11.40 4.84
N ALA A 23 -9.69 11.61 4.00
CA ALA A 23 -11.05 11.13 4.20
C ALA A 23 -11.48 10.02 3.22
N ALA A 24 -10.55 9.36 2.51
CA ALA A 24 -10.88 8.34 1.52
C ALA A 24 -11.75 7.22 2.08
N TRP A 25 -11.50 6.82 3.33
CA TRP A 25 -12.27 5.82 4.09
C TRP A 25 -13.78 6.07 4.17
N ARG A 26 -14.24 7.32 3.94
CA ARG A 26 -15.66 7.68 3.99
C ARG A 26 -16.40 7.41 2.69
N HIS A 27 -15.67 7.17 1.60
CA HIS A 27 -16.29 6.91 0.31
C HIS A 27 -16.92 5.51 0.32
N PRO A 28 -18.17 5.33 -0.17
CA PRO A 28 -18.88 4.05 -0.10
C PRO A 28 -18.15 2.91 -0.85
N ASP A 29 -17.36 3.24 -1.87
CA ASP A 29 -16.61 2.26 -2.67
C ASP A 29 -15.20 1.97 -2.13
N THR A 30 -14.81 2.57 -1.00
CA THR A 30 -13.50 2.35 -0.38
C THR A 30 -13.58 1.27 0.69
N GLN A 31 -12.55 0.43 0.78
CA GLN A 31 -12.42 -0.51 1.90
C GLN A 31 -12.02 0.26 3.17
N ALA A 32 -12.95 0.45 4.10
CA ALA A 32 -12.73 1.28 5.28
C ALA A 32 -11.73 0.68 6.29
N ASP A 33 -11.68 -0.65 6.40
CA ASP A 33 -10.79 -1.40 7.30
C ASP A 33 -9.47 -1.85 6.62
N ALA A 34 -9.14 -1.27 5.46
CA ALA A 34 -8.03 -1.71 4.62
C ALA A 34 -6.68 -1.77 5.33
N GLY A 35 -6.47 -0.98 6.39
CA GLY A 35 -5.22 -0.96 7.16
C GLY A 35 -4.89 -2.28 7.87
N VAL A 36 -5.90 -3.15 8.06
CA VAL A 36 -5.76 -4.46 8.70
C VAL A 36 -6.35 -5.61 7.87
N ASP A 37 -6.85 -5.35 6.66
CA ASP A 37 -7.36 -6.37 5.74
C ASP A 37 -6.26 -6.79 4.75
N PHE A 38 -5.59 -7.91 5.02
CA PHE A 38 -4.59 -8.48 4.10
C PHE A 38 -5.18 -8.76 2.70
N ARG A 39 -6.44 -9.19 2.62
CA ARG A 39 -7.05 -9.55 1.31
C ARG A 39 -7.20 -8.32 0.43
N HIS A 40 -7.36 -7.12 1.01
CA HIS A 40 -7.37 -5.87 0.27
C HIS A 40 -6.02 -5.65 -0.44
N TYR A 41 -4.90 -5.75 0.28
CA TYR A 41 -3.58 -5.60 -0.29
C TYR A 41 -3.24 -6.68 -1.31
N ALA A 42 -3.63 -7.94 -1.07
CA ALA A 42 -3.44 -9.03 -2.02
C ALA A 42 -4.15 -8.73 -3.36
N ARG A 43 -5.41 -8.26 -3.31
CA ARG A 43 -6.15 -7.86 -4.52
C ARG A 43 -5.47 -6.71 -5.26
N LEU A 44 -4.98 -5.69 -4.54
CA LEU A 44 -4.28 -4.55 -5.15
C LEU A 44 -2.96 -4.98 -5.81
N ALA A 45 -2.15 -5.79 -5.15
CA ALA A 45 -0.88 -6.27 -5.68
C ALA A 45 -1.09 -7.15 -6.92
N GLN A 46 -2.06 -8.06 -6.88
CA GLN A 46 -2.43 -8.90 -8.03
C GLN A 46 -2.98 -8.07 -9.19
N ALA A 47 -3.78 -7.03 -8.91
CA ALA A 47 -4.26 -6.11 -9.95
C ALA A 47 -3.11 -5.33 -10.60
N ALA A 48 -2.17 -4.81 -9.81
CA ALA A 48 -0.99 -4.12 -10.32
C ALA A 48 -0.11 -5.05 -11.17
N GLU A 49 0.10 -6.28 -10.74
CA GLU A 49 0.85 -7.30 -11.47
C GLU A 49 0.16 -7.69 -12.81
N ALA A 50 -1.16 -7.88 -12.78
CA ALA A 50 -1.95 -8.13 -13.99
C ALA A 50 -1.82 -6.97 -14.98
N ALA A 51 -1.79 -5.74 -14.48
CA ALA A 51 -1.62 -4.51 -15.24
C ALA A 51 -0.16 -4.21 -15.65
N ARG A 52 0.80 -5.11 -15.37
CA ARG A 52 2.22 -4.97 -15.75
C ARG A 52 2.95 -3.79 -15.08
N PHE A 53 2.52 -3.40 -13.88
CA PHE A 53 3.34 -2.51 -13.05
C PHE A 53 4.65 -3.19 -12.69
N ASP A 54 5.72 -2.42 -12.61
CA ASP A 54 7.05 -2.90 -12.26
C ASP A 54 7.17 -3.18 -10.76
N LEU A 55 6.46 -2.42 -9.94
CA LEU A 55 6.49 -2.58 -8.48
C LEU A 55 5.21 -2.11 -7.78
N VAL A 56 5.00 -2.64 -6.58
CA VAL A 56 4.22 -1.99 -5.51
C VAL A 56 5.16 -1.37 -4.50
N PHE A 57 4.78 -0.22 -3.98
CA PHE A 57 5.53 0.51 -2.96
C PHE A 57 4.67 0.75 -1.72
N LEU A 58 5.22 0.42 -0.55
CA LEU A 58 4.64 0.70 0.76
C LEU A 58 5.54 1.69 1.51
N ALA A 59 4.99 2.86 1.84
CA ALA A 59 5.65 3.80 2.73
C ALA A 59 5.49 3.37 4.19
N ASP A 60 6.46 3.73 5.02
CA ASP A 60 6.45 3.44 6.45
C ASP A 60 6.53 4.72 7.30
N GLY A 61 6.23 4.57 8.58
CA GLY A 61 6.44 5.54 9.63
C GLY A 61 6.49 4.85 10.98
N VAL A 62 7.61 5.00 11.70
CA VAL A 62 7.86 4.38 13.02
C VAL A 62 7.06 5.00 14.18
N GLY A 63 6.03 5.79 13.87
CA GLY A 63 5.22 6.46 14.87
C GLY A 63 3.96 7.07 14.28
N THR A 64 2.93 7.15 15.11
CA THR A 64 1.70 7.87 14.79
C THR A 64 1.99 9.36 14.68
N ARG A 65 1.49 10.00 13.61
CA ARG A 65 1.67 11.44 13.42
C ARG A 65 0.53 12.22 14.09
N GLY A 66 0.82 12.69 15.29
CA GLY A 66 -0.10 13.46 16.14
C GLY A 66 -0.36 12.76 17.47
N ASP A 67 -0.88 13.50 18.43
CA ASP A 67 -1.21 13.06 19.80
C ASP A 67 -2.67 13.32 20.19
N ASP A 68 -3.41 14.09 19.37
CA ASP A 68 -4.84 14.33 19.54
C ASP A 68 -5.68 13.13 19.05
N VAL A 69 -6.25 12.39 19.99
CA VAL A 69 -7.09 11.20 19.73
C VAL A 69 -8.36 11.53 18.94
N ASP A 70 -8.98 12.69 19.18
CA ASP A 70 -10.18 13.10 18.46
C ASP A 70 -9.86 13.35 16.99
N TYR A 71 -8.69 13.91 16.68
CA TYR A 71 -8.22 14.02 15.30
C TYR A 71 -7.88 12.64 14.70
N LEU A 72 -7.10 11.82 15.42
CA LEU A 72 -6.62 10.53 14.92
C LEU A 72 -7.75 9.53 14.64
N SER A 73 -8.84 9.59 15.38
CA SER A 73 -10.03 8.75 15.16
C SER A 73 -10.82 9.09 13.88
N ARG A 74 -10.53 10.22 13.22
CA ARG A 74 -11.28 10.71 12.04
C ARG A 74 -10.43 10.79 10.77
N THR A 75 -9.21 10.28 10.81
CA THR A 75 -8.27 10.28 9.68
C THR A 75 -7.82 8.87 9.33
N ALA A 76 -7.77 8.55 8.04
CA ALA A 76 -7.18 7.31 7.57
C ALA A 76 -5.67 7.43 7.27
N HIS A 77 -5.06 8.55 7.64
CA HIS A 77 -3.62 8.82 7.50
C HIS A 77 -2.92 8.67 8.85
N SER A 78 -1.74 9.28 9.00
CA SER A 78 -0.99 9.36 10.25
C SER A 78 -0.43 8.04 10.80
N TYR A 79 -0.40 6.97 10.00
CA TYR A 79 0.11 5.65 10.41
C TYR A 79 -0.69 5.06 11.59
N ASN A 80 -2.01 5.26 11.55
CA ASN A 80 -2.95 4.66 12.48
C ASN A 80 -3.41 3.32 11.92
N ALA A 81 -3.19 2.22 12.65
CA ALA A 81 -3.68 0.87 12.32
C ALA A 81 -3.35 0.43 10.87
N GLN A 82 -2.06 0.37 10.53
CA GLN A 82 -1.55 -0.06 9.23
C GLN A 82 -0.58 -1.22 9.40
N PHE A 83 -0.43 -2.07 8.39
CA PHE A 83 0.59 -3.11 8.39
C PHE A 83 2.01 -2.54 8.36
N GLU A 84 2.92 -3.23 9.03
CA GLU A 84 4.36 -3.01 8.87
C GLU A 84 4.81 -3.54 7.48
N PRO A 85 5.60 -2.78 6.70
CA PRO A 85 5.89 -3.14 5.31
C PRO A 85 6.59 -4.47 5.10
N ILE A 86 7.60 -4.84 5.89
CA ILE A 86 8.37 -6.08 5.68
C ILE A 86 7.47 -7.30 5.84
N THR A 87 6.64 -7.33 6.88
CA THR A 87 5.71 -8.42 7.15
C THR A 87 4.62 -8.51 6.08
N LEU A 88 4.06 -7.37 5.64
CA LEU A 88 3.07 -7.36 4.57
C LEU A 88 3.68 -7.78 3.23
N LEU A 89 4.85 -7.26 2.85
CA LEU A 89 5.51 -7.63 1.59
C LEU A 89 5.91 -9.10 1.58
N SER A 90 6.34 -9.65 2.72
CA SER A 90 6.57 -11.09 2.86
C SER A 90 5.31 -11.90 2.56
N ALA A 91 4.15 -11.49 3.10
CA ALA A 91 2.89 -12.15 2.80
C ALA A 91 2.44 -11.98 1.34
N LEU A 92 2.63 -10.78 0.74
CA LEU A 92 2.32 -10.53 -0.66
C LEU A 92 3.18 -11.36 -1.63
N SER A 93 4.43 -11.63 -1.27
CA SER A 93 5.33 -12.47 -2.08
C SER A 93 4.79 -13.89 -2.31
N ALA A 94 3.95 -14.39 -1.41
CA ALA A 94 3.33 -15.71 -1.54
C ALA A 94 2.17 -15.74 -2.54
N VAL A 95 1.67 -14.57 -2.98
CA VAL A 95 0.47 -14.44 -3.83
C VAL A 95 0.70 -13.60 -5.09
N THR A 96 1.95 -13.27 -5.40
CA THR A 96 2.42 -12.57 -6.61
C THR A 96 3.68 -13.24 -7.14
N GLU A 97 3.98 -13.12 -8.44
CA GLU A 97 5.07 -13.88 -9.08
C GLU A 97 6.21 -13.02 -9.63
N ARG A 98 5.92 -11.81 -10.12
CA ARG A 98 6.79 -10.99 -10.97
C ARG A 98 6.90 -9.55 -10.53
N ILE A 99 5.86 -8.98 -9.92
CA ILE A 99 5.87 -7.57 -9.51
C ILE A 99 6.90 -7.33 -8.40
N GLY A 100 7.65 -6.23 -8.49
CA GLY A 100 8.58 -5.83 -7.43
C GLY A 100 7.85 -5.47 -6.14
N LEU A 101 8.41 -5.88 -5.01
CA LEU A 101 7.87 -5.61 -3.67
C LEU A 101 8.84 -4.69 -2.92
N VAL A 102 8.46 -3.43 -2.74
CA VAL A 102 9.34 -2.39 -2.17
C VAL A 102 8.70 -1.76 -0.94
N GLY A 103 9.43 -1.73 0.17
CA GLY A 103 9.03 -1.04 1.40
C GLY A 103 10.05 0.03 1.77
N ALA A 104 9.58 1.13 2.37
CA ALA A 104 10.46 2.00 3.13
C ALA A 104 10.88 1.32 4.46
N ALA A 105 12.04 1.69 4.97
CA ALA A 105 12.61 1.25 6.25
C ALA A 105 12.91 2.46 7.13
#